data_AF-A0A6L5R248-F1
#
_entry.id   AF-A0A6L5R248-F1
#
_cell.length_a   1.000
_cell.length_b   1.000
_cell.length_c   1.000
_cell.angle_alpha   90.00
_cell.angle_beta   90.00
_cell.angle_gamma   90.00
#
_symmetry.space_group_name_H-M   'P 1'
#
loop_
_entity.id
_entity.type
_entity.pdbx_description
1 polymer ?
#
loop_
_entity_poly.entity_id
_entity_poly.type
_entity_poly.pdbx_seq_one_letter_code
_entity_poly.pdbx_strand_id
1 'polypeptide(L)'
;MTTIKQKQARRRRGRAVAYGGVSAAWALTVWLSAVLSPPDWLHGLALFVHLASLVVGLGAVLMIEWHALLWATGWSTVRELRQADRTMILPVWAGLGGLLVSGALLEPDLTSTATQVKLAAVLVLSLNGVALTRWTSDLARLPPTARFRALPRGVRAWFVLSALVSQAAWWTAVVIGLMNATG
;
A
#
# COMPACT_ATOMS: atom_id res chain seq x y z
N MET A 1 -16.07 -7.95 -31.11
CA MET A 1 -16.45 -8.54 -29.80
C MET A 1 -15.25 -9.28 -29.21
N THR A 2 -14.61 -8.76 -28.15
CA THR A 2 -13.54 -9.51 -27.46
C THR A 2 -14.13 -10.64 -26.63
N THR A 3 -13.63 -11.86 -26.78
CA THR A 3 -14.12 -13.04 -26.06
C THR A 3 -13.83 -12.94 -24.56
N ILE A 4 -14.61 -13.65 -23.73
CA ILE A 4 -14.44 -13.68 -22.26
C ILE A 4 -13.00 -14.06 -21.88
N LYS A 5 -12.38 -14.99 -22.63
CA LYS A 5 -10.97 -15.40 -22.47
C LYS A 5 -9.98 -14.24 -22.68
N GLN A 6 -10.19 -13.40 -23.70
CA GLN A 6 -9.34 -12.23 -23.96
C GLN A 6 -9.42 -11.18 -22.84
N LYS A 7 -10.63 -10.93 -22.31
CA LYS A 7 -10.81 -10.00 -21.17
C LYS A 7 -10.11 -10.49 -19.91
N GLN A 8 -10.15 -11.80 -19.64
CA GLN A 8 -9.46 -12.41 -18.49
C GLN A 8 -7.93 -12.35 -18.66
N ALA A 9 -7.41 -12.65 -19.85
CA ALA A 9 -5.98 -12.58 -20.15
C ALA A 9 -5.43 -11.16 -19.97
N ARG A 10 -6.15 -10.14 -20.48
CA ARG A 10 -5.75 -8.72 -20.32
C ARG A 10 -5.69 -8.30 -18.85
N ARG A 11 -6.66 -8.74 -18.02
CA ARG A 11 -6.67 -8.49 -16.57
C ARG A 11 -5.49 -9.16 -15.87
N ARG A 12 -5.19 -10.43 -16.22
CA ARG A 12 -4.03 -11.14 -15.67
C ARG A 12 -2.71 -10.45 -16.03
N ARG A 13 -2.55 -10.05 -17.29
CA ARG A 13 -1.37 -9.32 -17.76
C ARG A 13 -1.22 -7.97 -17.06
N GLY A 14 -2.29 -7.18 -16.96
CA GLY A 14 -2.26 -5.91 -16.23
C GLY A 14 -1.84 -6.06 -14.78
N ARG A 15 -2.31 -7.13 -14.11
CA ARG A 15 -1.89 -7.46 -12.74
C ARG A 15 -0.43 -7.86 -12.66
N ALA A 16 0.04 -8.73 -13.54
CA ALA A 16 1.44 -9.12 -13.58
C ALA A 16 2.36 -7.90 -13.79
N VAL A 17 1.95 -6.97 -14.67
CA VAL A 17 2.66 -5.70 -14.88
C VAL A 17 2.64 -4.84 -13.62
N ALA A 18 1.51 -4.71 -12.92
CA ALA A 18 1.42 -3.91 -11.69
C ALA A 18 2.30 -4.48 -10.57
N TYR A 19 2.24 -5.80 -10.33
CA TYR A 19 3.11 -6.47 -9.36
C TYR A 19 4.59 -6.33 -9.74
N GLY A 20 4.93 -6.60 -11.00
CA GLY A 20 6.30 -6.47 -11.50
C GLY A 20 6.83 -5.04 -11.39
N GLY A 21 6.00 -4.04 -11.71
CA GLY A 21 6.35 -2.63 -11.60
C GLY A 21 6.61 -2.19 -10.17
N VAL A 22 5.75 -2.59 -9.23
CA VAL A 22 5.92 -2.29 -7.80
C VAL A 22 7.16 -2.98 -7.23
N SER A 23 7.37 -4.26 -7.55
CA SER A 23 8.58 -4.99 -7.13
C SER A 23 9.85 -4.37 -7.72
N ALA A 24 9.82 -3.95 -8.99
CA ALA A 24 10.94 -3.28 -9.63
C ALA A 24 11.23 -1.90 -9.02
N ALA A 25 10.20 -1.10 -8.72
CA ALA A 25 10.36 0.19 -8.06
C ALA A 25 10.94 0.05 -6.65
N TRP A 26 10.46 -0.95 -5.89
CA TRP A 26 11.02 -1.28 -4.58
C TRP A 26 12.49 -1.73 -4.69
N ALA A 27 12.81 -2.64 -5.63
CA ALA A 27 14.18 -3.11 -5.82
C ALA A 27 15.12 -1.99 -6.28
N LEU A 28 14.64 -1.11 -7.17
CA LEU A 28 15.36 0.07 -7.61
C LEU A 28 15.64 1.01 -6.45
N THR A 29 14.68 1.20 -5.54
CA THR A 29 14.85 2.02 -4.33
C THR A 29 15.97 1.48 -3.45
N VAL A 30 15.97 0.17 -3.18
CA VAL A 30 17.02 -0.50 -2.38
C VAL A 30 18.38 -0.43 -3.08
N TRP A 31 18.41 -0.58 -4.41
CA TRP A 31 19.65 -0.44 -5.16
C TRP A 31 20.19 0.99 -5.13
N LEU A 32 19.33 1.99 -5.37
CA LEU A 32 19.70 3.40 -5.29
C LEU A 32 20.23 3.77 -3.91
N SER A 33 19.60 3.26 -2.84
CA SER A 33 20.04 3.53 -1.48
C SER A 33 21.42 2.96 -1.15
N ALA A 34 21.92 1.99 -1.93
CA ALA A 34 23.24 1.39 -1.77
C ALA A 34 24.34 2.10 -2.56
N VAL A 35 23.98 2.81 -3.64
CA VAL A 35 24.95 3.45 -4.55
C VAL A 35 24.98 4.96 -4.44
N LEU A 36 23.92 5.59 -3.92
CA LEU A 36 23.84 7.02 -3.71
C LEU A 36 24.49 7.38 -2.37
N SER A 37 25.32 8.42 -2.39
CA SER A 37 25.84 9.11 -1.20
C SER A 37 25.36 10.56 -1.23
N PRO A 38 24.10 10.81 -0.79
CA PRO A 38 23.51 12.15 -0.83
C PRO A 38 24.26 13.14 0.09
N PRO A 39 24.38 14.42 -0.31
CA PRO A 39 24.97 15.44 0.55
C PRO A 39 24.06 15.76 1.76
N ASP A 40 24.65 16.20 2.88
CA ASP A 40 23.94 16.42 4.16
C ASP A 40 22.67 17.27 4.06
N TRP A 41 22.67 18.32 3.24
CA TRP A 41 21.50 19.20 3.07
C TRP A 41 20.32 18.46 2.43
N LEU A 42 20.59 17.44 1.60
CA LEU A 42 19.57 16.63 0.95
C LEU A 42 18.97 15.63 1.94
N HIS A 43 19.73 15.17 2.94
CA HIS A 43 19.25 14.26 3.97
C HIS A 43 18.07 14.86 4.74
N GLY A 44 18.18 16.12 5.18
CA GLY A 44 17.09 16.80 5.90
C GLY A 44 15.82 16.96 5.06
N LEU A 45 15.96 17.33 3.78
CA LEU A 45 14.84 17.41 2.85
C LEU A 45 14.23 16.03 2.59
N ALA A 46 15.05 15.00 2.38
CA ALA A 46 14.61 13.64 2.19
C ALA A 46 13.81 13.15 3.41
N LEU A 47 14.27 13.42 4.63
CA LEU A 47 13.58 13.04 5.85
C LEU A 47 12.22 13.74 5.95
N PHE A 48 12.15 15.04 5.69
CA PHE A 48 10.89 15.78 5.66
C PHE A 48 9.91 15.18 4.64
N VAL A 49 10.35 14.96 3.40
CA VAL A 49 9.54 14.35 2.34
C VAL A 49 9.11 12.94 2.75
N HIS A 50 9.98 12.15 3.39
CA HIS A 50 9.68 10.81 3.84
C HIS A 50 8.55 10.81 4.88
N LEU A 51 8.65 11.68 5.90
CA LEU A 51 7.62 11.81 6.94
C LEU A 51 6.30 12.36 6.38
N ALA A 52 6.35 13.36 5.49
CA ALA A 52 5.16 13.86 4.82
C ALA A 52 4.48 12.77 3.98
N SER A 53 5.28 11.98 3.26
CA SER A 53 4.80 10.86 2.45
C SER A 53 4.23 9.73 3.31
N LEU A 54 4.81 9.47 4.48
CA LEU A 54 4.28 8.55 5.48
C LEU A 54 2.90 9.02 5.93
N VAL A 55 2.75 10.28 6.34
CA VAL A 55 1.46 10.84 6.79
C VAL A 55 0.40 10.76 5.68
N VAL A 56 0.75 11.13 4.46
CA VAL A 56 -0.16 11.08 3.31
C VAL A 56 -0.57 9.64 2.98
N GLY A 57 0.40 8.74 2.85
CA GLY A 57 0.17 7.34 2.47
C GLY A 57 -0.58 6.56 3.55
N LEU A 58 -0.06 6.55 4.78
CA LEU A 58 -0.68 5.86 5.91
C LEU A 58 -2.03 6.48 6.27
N GLY A 59 -2.15 7.80 6.30
CA GLY A 59 -3.41 8.48 6.57
C GLY A 59 -4.50 8.12 5.57
N ALA A 60 -4.15 8.03 4.28
CA ALA A 60 -5.08 7.59 3.24
C ALA A 60 -5.50 6.12 3.40
N VAL A 61 -4.56 5.22 3.75
CA VAL A 61 -4.87 3.82 4.03
C VAL A 61 -5.79 3.69 5.24
N LEU A 62 -5.49 4.38 6.35
CA LEU A 62 -6.32 4.39 7.55
C LEU A 62 -7.74 4.89 7.25
N MET A 63 -7.89 5.91 6.40
CA MET A 63 -9.21 6.38 5.99
C MET A 63 -10.01 5.32 5.23
N ILE A 64 -9.38 4.62 4.27
CA ILE A 64 -10.03 3.52 3.54
C ILE A 64 -10.45 2.41 4.52
N GLU A 65 -9.53 1.99 5.39
CA GLU A 65 -9.76 0.91 6.35
C GLU A 65 -10.80 1.28 7.42
N TRP A 66 -10.88 2.56 7.80
CA TRP A 66 -11.95 3.06 8.67
C TRP A 66 -13.33 2.88 8.02
N HIS A 67 -13.48 3.30 6.77
CA HIS A 67 -14.73 3.07 6.03
C HIS A 67 -15.01 1.58 5.81
N ALA A 68 -13.96 0.78 5.65
CA ALA A 68 -14.07 -0.67 5.52
C ALA A 68 -14.57 -1.32 6.81
N LEU A 69 -14.08 -0.85 7.97
CA LEU A 69 -14.53 -1.26 9.29
C LEU A 69 -15.99 -0.87 9.53
N LEU A 70 -16.36 0.39 9.26
CA LEU A 70 -17.75 0.85 9.37
C LEU A 70 -18.69 0.01 8.50
N TRP A 71 -18.25 -0.41 7.31
CA TRP A 71 -19.06 -1.25 6.44
C TRP A 71 -19.17 -2.68 6.98
N ALA A 72 -18.07 -3.21 7.52
CA ALA A 72 -18.01 -4.54 8.13
C ALA A 72 -18.89 -4.65 9.38
N THR A 73 -18.94 -3.60 10.21
CA THR A 73 -19.80 -3.52 11.40
C THR A 73 -21.24 -3.13 11.08
N GLY A 74 -21.52 -2.71 9.84
CA GLY A 74 -22.86 -2.35 9.36
C GLY A 74 -23.29 -0.92 9.65
N TRP A 75 -22.35 -0.06 10.05
CA TRP A 75 -22.54 1.36 10.33
C TRP A 75 -22.45 2.22 9.06
N SER A 76 -21.96 1.65 7.96
CA SER A 76 -21.90 2.29 6.64
C SER A 76 -22.24 1.31 5.51
N THR A 77 -22.25 1.81 4.29
CA THR A 77 -22.57 1.09 3.06
C THR A 77 -21.33 0.87 2.19
N VAL A 78 -21.39 -0.12 1.29
CA VAL A 78 -20.30 -0.35 0.33
C VAL A 78 -20.08 0.86 -0.59
N ARG A 79 -21.12 1.69 -0.80
CA ARG A 79 -21.00 2.96 -1.52
C ARG A 79 -20.03 3.93 -0.85
N GLU A 80 -20.09 4.08 0.47
CA GLU A 80 -19.21 4.97 1.22
C GLU A 80 -17.77 4.46 1.21
N LEU A 81 -17.57 3.14 1.42
CA LEU A 81 -16.25 2.52 1.24
C LEU A 81 -15.69 2.76 -0.16
N ARG A 82 -16.49 2.56 -1.20
CA ARG A 82 -16.05 2.81 -2.58
C ARG A 82 -15.70 4.27 -2.84
N GLN A 83 -16.43 5.20 -2.21
CA GLN A 83 -16.13 6.62 -2.35
C GLN A 83 -14.78 6.94 -1.69
N ALA A 84 -14.56 6.45 -0.47
CA ALA A 84 -13.28 6.59 0.23
C ALA A 84 -12.11 5.97 -0.55
N ASP A 85 -12.29 4.75 -1.08
CA ASP A 85 -11.28 4.07 -1.90
C ASP A 85 -10.94 4.89 -3.16
N ARG A 86 -11.94 5.43 -3.87
CA ARG A 86 -11.71 6.24 -5.08
C ARG A 86 -11.03 7.57 -4.79
N THR A 87 -11.30 8.21 -3.66
CA THR A 87 -10.66 9.49 -3.30
C THR A 87 -9.26 9.31 -2.75
N MET A 88 -9.02 8.20 -2.04
CA MET A 88 -7.76 7.96 -1.33
C MET A 88 -6.74 7.17 -2.14
N ILE A 89 -7.12 6.50 -3.23
CA ILE A 89 -6.19 5.71 -4.05
C ILE A 89 -4.99 6.53 -4.54
N LEU A 90 -5.20 7.77 -4.96
CA LEU A 90 -4.11 8.63 -5.43
C LEU A 90 -3.16 9.02 -4.27
N PRO A 91 -3.65 9.55 -3.12
CA PRO A 91 -2.84 9.74 -1.92
C PRO A 91 -2.06 8.50 -1.47
N VAL A 92 -2.65 7.30 -1.51
CA VAL A 92 -1.96 6.05 -1.14
C VAL A 92 -0.72 5.83 -2.02
N TRP A 93 -0.89 5.90 -3.35
CA TRP A 93 0.22 5.68 -4.28
C TRP A 93 1.22 6.83 -4.30
N ALA A 94 0.77 8.08 -4.11
CA ALA A 94 1.64 9.24 -3.99
C ALA A 94 2.52 9.14 -2.73
N GLY A 95 1.92 8.80 -1.59
CA GLY A 95 2.65 8.56 -0.34
C GLY A 95 3.65 7.41 -0.47
N LEU A 96 3.24 6.29 -1.07
CA LEU A 96 4.15 5.17 -1.30
C LEU A 96 5.32 5.56 -2.24
N GLY A 97 5.04 6.28 -3.33
CA GLY A 97 6.07 6.77 -4.24
C GLY A 97 7.04 7.72 -3.55
N GLY A 98 6.53 8.66 -2.76
CA GLY A 98 7.34 9.57 -1.96
C GLY A 98 8.22 8.83 -0.95
N LEU A 99 7.68 7.82 -0.26
CA LEU A 99 8.43 6.97 0.67
C LEU A 99 9.58 6.23 -0.02
N LEU A 100 9.35 5.69 -1.22
CA LEU A 100 10.38 5.00 -2.00
C LEU A 100 11.47 5.98 -2.46
N VAL A 101 11.10 7.09 -3.08
CA VAL A 101 12.06 8.08 -3.61
C VAL A 101 12.90 8.70 -2.48
N SER A 102 12.25 9.17 -1.41
CA SER A 102 12.95 9.74 -0.26
C SER A 102 13.76 8.70 0.51
N GLY A 103 13.24 7.47 0.65
CA GLY A 103 13.91 6.39 1.36
C GLY A 103 15.23 5.98 0.72
N ALA A 104 15.36 6.13 -0.61
CA ALA A 104 16.62 5.93 -1.31
C ALA A 104 17.71 6.94 -0.91
N LEU A 105 17.33 8.09 -0.37
CA LEU A 105 18.23 9.19 0.00
C LEU A 105 18.53 9.27 1.50
N LEU A 106 17.99 8.33 2.29
CA LEU A 106 18.15 8.30 3.76
C LEU A 106 19.25 7.33 4.23
N GLU A 107 20.09 6.85 3.32
CA GLU A 107 21.28 6.02 3.61
C GLU A 107 21.01 4.89 4.64
N PRO A 108 20.03 4.01 4.38
CA PRO A 108 19.69 2.95 5.31
C PRO A 108 20.82 1.92 5.44
N ASP A 109 21.14 1.50 6.66
CA ASP A 109 22.04 0.35 6.87
C ASP A 109 21.36 -0.94 6.41
N LEU A 110 21.71 -1.41 5.21
CA LEU A 110 21.16 -2.63 4.59
C LEU A 110 21.69 -3.93 5.24
N THR A 111 22.75 -3.86 6.04
CA THR A 111 23.28 -5.02 6.76
C THR A 111 22.48 -5.33 8.03
N SER A 112 21.80 -4.32 8.57
CA SER A 112 20.92 -4.47 9.74
C SER A 112 19.68 -5.32 9.43
N THR A 113 19.48 -6.36 10.25
CA THR A 113 18.27 -7.20 10.23
C THR A 113 17.00 -6.36 10.36
N ALA A 114 17.02 -5.29 11.16
CA ALA A 114 15.86 -4.42 11.33
C ALA A 114 15.51 -3.71 10.01
N THR A 115 16.48 -3.14 9.33
CA THR A 115 16.28 -2.52 8.00
C THR A 115 15.73 -3.52 7.00
N GLN A 116 16.25 -4.75 6.97
CA GLN A 116 15.75 -5.80 6.07
C GLN A 116 14.29 -6.15 6.35
N VAL A 117 13.90 -6.28 7.63
CA VAL A 117 12.51 -6.50 8.04
C VAL A 117 11.62 -5.32 7.61
N LYS A 118 12.08 -4.07 7.80
CA LYS A 118 11.37 -2.86 7.33
C LYS A 118 11.16 -2.89 5.81
N LEU A 119 12.20 -3.19 5.04
CA LEU A 119 12.12 -3.24 3.58
C LEU A 119 11.19 -4.36 3.11
N ALA A 120 11.23 -5.53 3.75
CA ALA A 120 10.28 -6.62 3.48
C ALA A 120 8.84 -6.22 3.81
N ALA A 121 8.60 -5.51 4.92
CA ALA A 121 7.29 -4.98 5.27
C ALA A 121 6.79 -3.98 4.20
N VAL A 122 7.63 -3.06 3.72
CA VAL A 122 7.30 -2.14 2.62
C VAL A 122 6.96 -2.90 1.34
N LEU A 123 7.68 -3.98 1.00
CA LEU A 123 7.35 -4.82 -0.15
C LEU A 123 5.99 -5.50 0.02
N VAL A 124 5.76 -6.17 1.15
CA VAL A 124 4.48 -6.83 1.46
C VAL A 124 3.33 -5.84 1.38
N LEU A 125 3.50 -4.66 1.96
CA LEU A 125 2.53 -3.57 1.89
C LEU A 125 2.20 -3.20 0.44
N SER A 126 3.23 -2.98 -0.38
CA SER A 126 3.07 -2.54 -1.76
C SER A 126 2.37 -3.60 -2.63
N LEU A 127 2.73 -4.88 -2.43
CA LEU A 127 2.07 -6.01 -3.11
C LEU A 127 0.62 -6.19 -2.65
N ASN A 128 0.35 -6.02 -1.35
CA ASN A 128 -1.00 -6.04 -0.80
C ASN A 128 -1.85 -4.90 -1.38
N GLY A 129 -1.29 -3.70 -1.54
CA GLY A 129 -1.92 -2.57 -2.23
C GLY A 129 -2.34 -2.89 -3.66
N VAL A 130 -1.45 -3.51 -4.45
CA VAL A 130 -1.80 -4.00 -5.81
C VAL A 130 -2.93 -5.03 -5.75
N ALA A 131 -2.89 -5.97 -4.79
CA ALA A 131 -3.97 -6.94 -4.61
C ALA A 131 -5.31 -6.25 -4.29
N LEU A 132 -5.26 -5.17 -3.50
CA LEU A 132 -6.43 -4.43 -3.05
C LEU A 132 -7.11 -3.61 -4.16
N THR A 133 -6.38 -3.11 -5.15
CA THR A 133 -6.96 -2.40 -6.32
C THR A 133 -8.02 -3.23 -7.08
N ARG A 134 -7.97 -4.56 -6.95
CA ARG A 134 -9.02 -5.44 -7.49
C ARG A 134 -10.38 -5.19 -6.84
N TRP A 135 -10.41 -4.92 -5.53
CA TRP A 135 -11.66 -4.72 -4.79
C TRP A 135 -12.39 -3.49 -5.25
N THR A 136 -11.71 -2.43 -5.68
CA THR A 136 -12.35 -1.26 -6.29
C THR A 136 -13.30 -1.68 -7.42
N SER A 137 -12.86 -2.60 -8.28
CA SER A 137 -13.65 -3.12 -9.40
C SER A 137 -14.68 -4.17 -8.99
N ASP A 138 -14.36 -5.02 -8.02
CA ASP A 138 -15.24 -6.11 -7.60
C ASP A 138 -16.38 -5.58 -6.70
N LEU A 139 -16.10 -4.67 -5.77
CA LEU A 139 -17.09 -3.97 -4.96
C LEU A 139 -17.99 -3.07 -5.81
N ALA A 140 -17.49 -2.55 -6.94
CA ALA A 140 -18.31 -1.76 -7.85
C ALA A 140 -19.47 -2.51 -8.51
N ARG A 141 -19.43 -3.85 -8.48
CA ARG A 141 -20.48 -4.73 -9.01
C ARG A 141 -21.59 -5.00 -8.00
N LEU A 142 -21.36 -4.67 -6.73
CA LEU A 142 -22.35 -4.88 -5.68
C LEU A 142 -23.39 -3.75 -5.68
N PRO A 143 -24.64 -4.04 -5.30
CA PRO A 143 -25.63 -3.00 -5.01
C PRO A 143 -25.05 -1.97 -4.02
N PRO A 144 -25.32 -0.66 -4.18
CA PRO A 144 -24.77 0.38 -3.30
C PRO A 144 -25.07 0.19 -1.81
N THR A 145 -26.16 -0.50 -1.50
CA THR A 145 -26.65 -0.80 -0.14
C THR A 145 -26.22 -2.19 0.36
N ALA A 146 -25.43 -2.93 -0.43
CA ALA A 146 -24.97 -4.26 -0.03
C ALA A 146 -24.18 -4.20 1.28
N ARG A 147 -24.58 -5.05 2.22
CA ARG A 147 -23.90 -5.20 3.51
C ARG A 147 -22.69 -6.12 3.36
N PHE A 148 -21.68 -5.95 4.20
CA PHE A 148 -20.49 -6.81 4.20
C PHE A 148 -20.82 -8.31 4.28
N ARG A 149 -21.84 -8.67 5.07
CA ARG A 149 -22.37 -10.03 5.22
C ARG A 149 -22.94 -10.66 3.94
N ALA A 150 -23.26 -9.87 2.92
CA ALA A 150 -23.68 -10.38 1.61
C ALA A 150 -22.51 -10.99 0.80
N LEU A 151 -21.27 -10.72 1.20
CA LEU A 151 -20.09 -11.32 0.60
C LEU A 151 -19.93 -12.80 1.01
N PRO A 152 -19.44 -13.67 0.10
CA PRO A 152 -19.02 -15.02 0.44
C PRO A 152 -18.04 -15.04 1.62
N ARG A 153 -18.10 -16.06 2.50
CA ARG A 153 -17.26 -16.14 3.70
C ARG A 153 -15.76 -16.03 3.40
N GLY A 154 -15.27 -16.75 2.38
CA GLY A 154 -13.85 -16.68 1.99
C GLY A 154 -13.41 -15.30 1.51
N VAL A 155 -14.30 -14.58 0.83
CA VAL A 155 -14.07 -13.19 0.38
C VAL A 155 -13.98 -12.24 1.57
N ARG A 156 -14.88 -12.39 2.57
CA ARG A 156 -14.81 -11.61 3.82
C ARG A 156 -13.51 -11.86 4.59
N ALA A 157 -13.13 -13.13 4.75
CA ALA A 157 -11.91 -13.51 5.45
C ALA A 157 -10.66 -12.92 4.76
N TRP A 158 -10.60 -13.01 3.43
CA TRP A 158 -9.51 -12.42 2.65
C TRP A 158 -9.45 -10.90 2.80
N PHE A 159 -10.61 -10.23 2.80
CA PHE A 159 -10.70 -8.79 2.96
C PHE A 159 -10.17 -8.33 4.33
N VAL A 160 -10.58 -9.01 5.40
CA VAL A 160 -10.07 -8.75 6.77
C VAL A 160 -8.58 -9.05 6.85
N LEU A 161 -8.13 -10.20 6.33
CA LEU A 161 -6.71 -10.57 6.34
C LEU A 161 -5.84 -9.53 5.61
N SER A 162 -6.30 -9.03 4.46
CA SER A 162 -5.57 -8.02 3.70
C SER A 162 -5.44 -6.69 4.47
N ALA A 163 -6.47 -6.28 5.21
CA ALA A 163 -6.40 -5.11 6.09
C ALA A 163 -5.43 -5.34 7.28
N LEU A 164 -5.46 -6.53 7.89
CA LEU A 164 -4.53 -6.87 8.97
C LEU A 164 -3.07 -6.89 8.50
N VAL A 165 -2.81 -7.48 7.33
CA VAL A 165 -1.48 -7.50 6.71
C VAL A 165 -1.00 -6.07 6.38
N SER A 166 -1.89 -5.22 5.86
CA SER A 166 -1.62 -3.81 5.60
C SER A 166 -1.16 -3.09 6.89
N GLN A 167 -1.95 -3.19 7.96
CA GLN A 167 -1.64 -2.55 9.24
C GLN A 167 -0.36 -3.09 9.87
N ALA A 168 -0.18 -4.41 9.90
CA ALA A 168 1.03 -5.01 10.44
C ALA A 168 2.27 -4.52 9.69
N ALA A 169 2.21 -4.45 8.35
CA ALA A 169 3.33 -3.98 7.53
C ALA A 169 3.64 -2.49 7.74
N TRP A 170 2.62 -1.63 7.77
CA TRP A 170 2.78 -0.21 8.06
C TRP A 170 3.41 0.04 9.44
N TRP A 171 2.83 -0.54 10.50
CA TRP A 171 3.34 -0.34 11.86
C TRP A 171 4.74 -0.92 12.05
N THR A 172 5.05 -2.06 11.43
CA THR A 172 6.41 -2.61 11.42
C THR A 172 7.40 -1.60 10.81
N ALA A 173 7.06 -1.04 9.65
CA ALA A 173 7.93 -0.06 8.98
C ALA A 173 8.10 1.24 9.78
N VAL A 174 7.03 1.72 10.43
CA VAL A 174 7.04 2.91 11.29
C VAL A 174 7.88 2.68 12.54
N VAL A 175 7.65 1.59 13.27
CA VAL A 175 8.38 1.29 14.51
C VAL A 175 9.87 1.15 14.24
N ILE A 176 10.25 0.36 13.23
CA ILE A 176 11.67 0.21 12.87
C ILE A 176 12.25 1.54 12.37
N GLY A 177 11.48 2.32 11.59
CA GLY A 177 11.90 3.63 11.14
C GLY A 177 12.20 4.60 12.29
N LEU A 178 11.36 4.58 13.34
CA LEU A 178 11.56 5.39 14.54
C LEU A 178 12.79 4.90 15.32
N MET A 179 12.92 3.59 15.54
CA MET A 179 14.05 3.01 16.26
C MET A 179 15.38 3.36 15.59
N ASN A 180 15.47 3.27 14.26
CA ASN A 180 16.66 3.63 13.49
C ASN A 180 16.96 5.14 13.49
N ALA A 181 15.99 5.99 13.83
CA ALA A 181 16.18 7.44 13.90
C ALA A 181 16.59 7.92 15.30
N THR A 182 16.31 7.13 16.34
CA THR A 182 16.54 7.50 17.75
C THR A 182 17.66 6.72 18.43
N GLY A 183 18.17 5.65 17.81
CA GLY A 183 19.29 4.85 18.29
C GLY A 183 20.53 5.08 17.43
#